data_AF-A0A8T2NTB0-F1
#
_entry.id   AF-A0A8T2NTB0-F1
#
_cell.length_a   1.000
_cell.length_b   1.000
_cell.length_c   1.000
_cell.angle_alpha   90.00
_cell.angle_beta   90.00
_cell.angle_gamma   90.00
#
_symmetry.space_group_name_H-M   'P 1'
#
loop_
_entity.id
_entity.type
_entity.pdbx_description
1 polymer ?
#
loop_
_entity_poly.entity_id
_entity_poly.type
_entity_poly.pdbx_seq_one_letter_code
_entity_poly.pdbx_strand_id
1 'polypeptide(L)'
;MNMPVDEDMTVHFTSTLMSLIRTALEIKIARGGEDREQLDAELQKEISIIWPHLSQKTLDLLVPLNTDSTMTVGKIYASMMIMDYYKQSKAKKLRQQLEEQKIAMFQRMDASNLPTEILSSASTLPFLSHSAGSALIGKEMWDVAEK
;
A
#
# COMPACT_ATOMS: atom_id res chain seq x y z
N MET A 1 2.57 20.92 -2.55
CA MET A 1 1.60 19.92 -3.04
C MET A 1 0.19 20.06 -2.45
N ASN A 2 -0.03 20.84 -1.37
CA ASN A 2 -1.35 20.98 -0.77
C ASN A 2 -2.17 22.10 -1.44
N MET A 3 -2.28 22.07 -2.77
CA MET A 3 -2.97 23.12 -3.52
C MET A 3 -4.49 23.01 -3.31
N PRO A 4 -5.21 24.14 -3.15
CA PRO A 4 -6.67 24.14 -3.08
C PRO A 4 -7.24 23.65 -4.41
N VAL A 5 -8.39 22.98 -4.30
CA VAL A 5 -9.17 22.47 -5.43
C VAL A 5 -10.41 23.34 -5.56
N ASP A 6 -10.66 23.85 -6.76
CA ASP A 6 -11.81 24.68 -7.08
C ASP A 6 -13.11 23.84 -7.16
N GLU A 7 -14.27 24.49 -7.21
CA GLU A 7 -15.59 23.84 -7.18
C GLU A 7 -15.81 22.86 -8.36
N ASP A 8 -15.13 23.09 -9.47
CA ASP A 8 -15.15 22.24 -10.67
C ASP A 8 -14.14 21.07 -10.61
N MET A 9 -13.53 20.83 -9.44
CA MET A 9 -12.52 19.80 -9.21
C MET A 9 -11.19 20.05 -9.94
N THR A 10 -10.92 21.28 -10.36
CA THR A 10 -9.64 21.65 -10.98
C THR A 10 -8.69 22.35 -10.00
N VAL A 11 -7.43 22.49 -10.41
CA VAL A 11 -6.41 23.22 -9.66
C VAL A 11 -5.80 24.27 -10.58
N HIS A 12 -5.63 25.48 -10.06
CA HIS A 12 -5.08 26.56 -10.87
C HIS A 12 -3.62 26.31 -11.29
N PHE A 13 -3.30 26.60 -12.56
CA PHE A 13 -1.97 26.37 -13.14
C PHE A 13 -0.87 27.13 -12.39
N THR A 14 -1.06 28.45 -12.18
CA THR A 14 -0.08 29.30 -11.46
C THR A 14 0.27 28.74 -10.09
N SER A 15 -0.74 28.32 -9.34
CA SER A 15 -0.57 27.78 -7.99
C SER A 15 0.17 26.44 -8.04
N THR A 16 -0.12 25.61 -9.04
CA THR A 16 0.60 24.35 -9.29
C THR A 16 2.07 24.60 -9.64
N LEU A 17 2.33 25.50 -10.58
CA LEU A 17 3.68 25.89 -10.99
C LEU A 17 4.49 26.43 -9.81
N MET A 18 3.90 27.34 -9.03
CA MET A 18 4.56 27.90 -7.86
C MET A 18 4.87 26.83 -6.81
N SER A 19 3.95 25.87 -6.59
CA SER A 19 4.23 24.74 -5.68
C SER A 19 5.40 23.88 -6.17
N LEU A 20 5.55 23.65 -7.47
CA LEU A 20 6.66 22.85 -8.01
C LEU A 20 7.99 23.59 -7.86
N ILE A 21 8.02 24.89 -8.19
CA ILE A 21 9.20 25.75 -8.00
C ILE A 21 9.60 25.77 -6.52
N ARG A 22 8.64 26.00 -5.62
CA ARG A 22 8.86 26.02 -4.18
C ARG A 22 9.45 24.69 -3.69
N THR A 23 8.93 23.57 -4.16
CA THR A 23 9.44 22.23 -3.84
C THR A 23 10.86 22.01 -4.36
N ALA A 24 11.14 22.36 -5.61
CA ALA A 24 12.46 22.17 -6.21
C ALA A 24 13.56 23.01 -5.55
N LEU A 25 13.20 24.18 -5.02
CA LEU A 25 14.12 25.10 -4.35
C LEU A 25 14.09 24.99 -2.82
N GLU A 26 13.29 24.09 -2.27
CA GLU A 26 13.09 23.89 -0.82
C GLU A 26 12.73 25.17 -0.04
N ILE A 27 11.97 26.09 -0.64
CA ILE A 27 11.65 27.39 -0.03
C ILE A 27 10.56 27.24 1.04
N LYS A 28 10.93 27.47 2.30
CA LYS A 28 10.01 27.51 3.46
C LYS A 28 9.04 26.31 3.51
N ILE A 29 9.53 25.11 3.22
CA ILE A 29 8.69 23.91 3.23
C ILE A 29 8.64 23.34 4.65
N ALA A 30 7.44 23.19 5.20
CA ALA A 30 7.25 22.52 6.47
C ALA A 30 7.54 21.02 6.32
N ARG A 31 8.29 20.45 7.28
CA ARG A 31 8.46 18.99 7.40
C ARG A 31 7.36 18.34 8.25
N GLY A 32 6.39 19.12 8.76
CA GLY A 32 5.29 18.70 9.65
C GLY A 32 4.08 19.64 9.61
N GLY A 33 3.02 19.31 10.37
CA GLY A 33 1.68 19.90 10.24
C GLY A 33 1.46 21.29 10.84
N GLU A 34 2.06 21.62 11.99
CA GLU A 34 1.81 22.90 12.67
C GLU A 34 2.58 24.09 12.06
N ASP A 35 3.78 23.85 11.52
CA ASP A 35 4.61 24.95 11.00
C ASP A 35 4.19 25.43 9.61
N ARG A 36 3.32 24.69 8.91
CA ARG A 36 3.05 24.96 7.48
C ARG A 36 2.33 26.27 7.26
N GLU A 37 1.27 26.55 8.02
CA GLU A 37 0.51 27.79 7.90
C GLU A 37 1.37 29.01 8.22
N GLN A 38 2.21 28.88 9.26
CA GLN A 38 3.15 29.94 9.64
C GLN A 38 4.19 30.20 8.54
N LEU A 39 4.79 29.15 7.98
CA LEU A 39 5.76 29.27 6.89
C LEU A 39 5.14 29.81 5.60
N ASP A 40 3.90 29.43 5.31
CA ASP A 40 3.14 29.95 4.16
C ASP A 40 2.83 31.45 4.34
N ALA A 41 2.43 31.88 5.54
CA ALA A 41 2.17 33.28 5.86
C ALA A 41 3.46 34.12 5.82
N GLU A 42 4.57 33.59 6.34
CA GLU A 42 5.86 34.28 6.30
C GLU A 42 6.38 34.41 4.85
N LEU A 43 6.18 33.39 4.02
CA LEU A 43 6.51 33.46 2.59
C LEU A 43 5.68 34.51 1.87
N GLN A 44 4.36 34.57 2.10
CA GLN A 44 3.53 35.63 1.53
C GLN A 44 4.03 37.02 1.91
N LYS A 45 4.42 37.22 3.19
CA LYS A 45 4.97 38.48 3.68
C LYS A 45 6.28 38.85 3.00
N GLU A 46 7.18 37.89 2.78
CA GLU A 46 8.44 38.16 2.06
C GLU A 46 8.20 38.53 0.60
N ILE A 47 7.28 37.83 -0.08
CA ILE A 47 6.91 38.15 -1.47
C ILE A 47 6.30 39.55 -1.55
N SER A 48 5.44 39.95 -0.60
CA SER A 48 4.83 41.28 -0.61
C SER A 48 5.82 42.41 -0.36
N ILE A 49 6.91 42.15 0.36
CA ILE A 49 8.01 43.12 0.53
C ILE A 49 8.77 43.33 -0.78
N ILE A 50 9.05 42.25 -1.53
CA ILE A 50 9.79 42.33 -2.81
C ILE A 50 8.92 42.96 -3.90
N TRP A 51 7.63 42.64 -3.94
CA TRP A 51 6.67 43.16 -4.90
C TRP A 51 5.50 43.89 -4.21
N PRO A 52 5.71 45.14 -3.77
CA PRO A 52 4.72 45.89 -2.96
C PRO A 52 3.42 46.24 -3.72
N HIS A 53 3.43 46.17 -5.04
CA HIS A 53 2.25 46.41 -5.88
C HIS A 53 1.52 45.12 -6.30
N LEU A 54 1.97 43.97 -5.81
CA LEU A 54 1.31 42.69 -6.06
C LEU A 54 -0.02 42.67 -5.30
N SER A 55 -1.11 42.38 -6.00
CA SER A 55 -2.43 42.30 -5.35
C SER A 55 -2.52 41.09 -4.44
N GLN A 56 -3.34 41.20 -3.38
CA GLN A 56 -3.56 40.08 -2.45
C GLN A 56 -4.09 38.83 -3.18
N LYS A 57 -4.97 39.00 -4.17
CA LYS A 57 -5.47 37.89 -4.99
C LYS A 57 -4.35 37.11 -5.68
N THR A 58 -3.33 37.80 -6.20
CA THR A 58 -2.20 37.12 -6.83
C THR A 58 -1.27 36.49 -5.79
N LEU A 59 -1.08 37.11 -4.62
CA LEU A 59 -0.35 36.51 -3.50
C LEU A 59 -1.01 35.20 -3.04
N ASP A 60 -2.33 35.21 -2.84
CA ASP A 60 -3.10 34.03 -2.44
C ASP A 60 -3.04 32.93 -3.51
N LEU A 61 -2.94 33.32 -4.80
CA LEU A 61 -2.76 32.38 -5.90
C LEU A 61 -1.36 31.74 -5.91
N LEU A 62 -0.32 32.52 -5.59
CA LEU A 62 1.06 32.04 -5.55
C LEU A 62 1.30 31.15 -4.31
N VAL A 63 0.80 31.55 -3.16
CA VAL A 63 0.97 30.84 -1.88
C VAL A 63 -0.39 30.77 -1.18
N PRO A 64 -1.19 29.73 -1.42
CA PRO A 64 -2.52 29.62 -0.80
C PRO A 64 -2.45 29.36 0.69
N LEU A 65 -3.12 30.20 1.48
CA LEU A 65 -3.35 29.99 2.91
C LEU A 65 -4.62 29.14 3.08
N ASN A 66 -4.44 27.82 3.06
CA ASN A 66 -5.57 26.89 3.22
C ASN A 66 -6.08 26.93 4.66
N THR A 67 -7.39 26.94 4.83
CA THR A 67 -8.04 26.68 6.12
C THR A 67 -8.32 25.19 6.29
N ASP A 68 -8.69 24.78 7.50
CA ASP A 68 -9.07 23.39 7.79
C ASP A 68 -10.20 22.86 6.91
N SER A 69 -11.10 23.75 6.45
CA SER A 69 -12.21 23.40 5.57
C SER A 69 -11.84 23.36 4.09
N THR A 70 -10.69 23.89 3.68
CA THR A 70 -10.28 23.92 2.26
C THR A 70 -10.06 22.51 1.74
N MET A 71 -10.74 22.14 0.64
CA MET A 71 -10.43 20.92 -0.10
C MET A 71 -9.11 21.10 -0.84
N THR A 72 -8.20 20.13 -0.69
CA THR A 72 -6.87 20.18 -1.33
C THR A 72 -6.54 18.87 -2.01
N VAL A 73 -5.63 18.93 -2.98
CA VAL A 73 -5.11 17.73 -3.67
C VAL A 73 -4.56 16.71 -2.66
N GLY A 74 -3.90 17.19 -1.60
CA GLY A 74 -3.37 16.33 -0.53
C GLY A 74 -4.48 15.57 0.20
N LYS A 75 -5.60 16.22 0.54
CA LYS A 75 -6.74 15.56 1.20
C LYS A 75 -7.37 14.51 0.28
N ILE A 76 -7.55 14.82 -1.00
CA ILE A 76 -8.08 13.87 -1.99
C ILE A 76 -7.16 12.65 -2.10
N TYR A 77 -5.85 12.86 -2.24
CA TYR A 77 -4.88 11.78 -2.35
C TYR A 77 -4.85 10.90 -1.10
N ALA A 78 -4.88 11.50 0.09
CA ALA A 78 -4.97 10.75 1.35
C ALA A 78 -6.25 9.89 1.42
N SER A 79 -7.40 10.43 1.04
CA SER A 79 -8.66 9.68 0.99
C SER A 79 -8.59 8.50 0.02
N MET A 80 -8.00 8.70 -1.17
CA MET A 80 -7.78 7.63 -2.13
C MET A 80 -6.89 6.52 -1.57
N MET A 81 -5.75 6.88 -0.97
CA MET A 81 -4.83 5.90 -0.35
C MET A 81 -5.53 5.08 0.74
N ILE A 82 -6.30 5.73 1.63
CA ILE A 82 -7.05 5.05 2.69
C ILE A 82 -8.07 4.08 2.08
N MET A 83 -8.81 4.53 1.06
CA MET A 83 -9.81 3.71 0.38
C MET A 83 -9.18 2.50 -0.31
N ASP A 84 -8.07 2.69 -1.04
CA ASP A 84 -7.39 1.61 -1.75
C ASP A 84 -6.78 0.60 -0.78
N TYR A 85 -6.18 1.08 0.31
CA TYR A 85 -5.69 0.21 1.38
C TYR A 85 -6.82 -0.62 2.01
N TYR A 86 -7.96 -0.01 2.29
CA TYR A 86 -9.13 -0.72 2.83
C TYR A 86 -9.61 -1.83 1.89
N LYS A 87 -9.74 -1.54 0.59
CA LYS A 87 -10.13 -2.53 -0.44
C LYS A 87 -9.17 -3.72 -0.47
N GLN A 88 -7.85 -3.46 -0.47
CA GLN A 88 -6.82 -4.49 -0.48
C GLN A 88 -6.87 -5.36 0.79
N SER A 89 -7.04 -4.75 1.96
CA SER A 89 -7.17 -5.45 3.24
C SER A 89 -8.38 -6.40 3.26
N LYS A 90 -9.54 -5.94 2.76
CA LYS A 90 -10.75 -6.77 2.66
C LYS A 90 -10.56 -7.95 1.71
N ALA A 91 -9.95 -7.74 0.55
CA ALA A 91 -9.64 -8.80 -0.41
C ALA A 91 -8.68 -9.84 0.17
N LYS A 92 -7.65 -9.40 0.92
CA LYS A 92 -6.71 -10.29 1.60
C LYS A 92 -7.40 -11.17 2.63
N LYS A 93 -8.28 -10.61 3.47
CA LYS A 93 -9.06 -11.37 4.45
C LYS A 93 -9.96 -12.43 3.78
N LEU A 94 -10.62 -12.09 2.68
CA LEU A 94 -11.48 -13.03 1.95
C LEU A 94 -10.67 -14.19 1.36
N ARG A 95 -9.50 -13.91 0.77
CA ARG A 95 -8.60 -14.95 0.24
C ARG A 95 -8.11 -15.87 1.35
N GLN A 96 -7.76 -15.32 2.51
CA GLN A 96 -7.34 -16.11 3.66
C GLN A 96 -8.46 -17.05 4.14
N GLN A 97 -9.70 -16.57 4.24
CA GLN A 97 -10.84 -17.41 4.59
C GLN A 97 -11.10 -18.53 3.58
N LEU A 98 -10.94 -18.25 2.28
CA LEU A 98 -11.09 -19.27 1.25
C LEU A 98 -10.01 -20.35 1.36
N GLU A 99 -8.77 -19.96 1.64
CA GLU A 99 -7.66 -20.89 1.80
C GLU A 99 -7.81 -21.74 3.06
N GLU A 100 -8.22 -21.14 4.18
CA GLU A 100 -8.57 -21.85 5.41
C GLU A 100 -9.71 -22.87 5.18
N GLN A 101 -10.74 -22.51 4.41
CA GLN A 101 -11.79 -23.46 4.02
C GLN A 101 -11.27 -24.60 3.15
N LYS A 102 -10.40 -24.33 2.18
CA LYS A 102 -9.79 -25.39 1.37
C LYS A 102 -8.94 -26.34 2.21
N ILE A 103 -8.11 -25.80 3.10
CA ILE A 103 -7.29 -26.59 4.02
C ILE A 103 -8.20 -27.46 4.91
N ALA A 104 -9.27 -26.88 5.47
CA ALA A 104 -10.23 -27.63 6.27
C ALA A 104 -10.96 -28.73 5.46
N MET A 105 -11.31 -28.47 4.19
CA MET A 105 -11.89 -29.49 3.31
C MET A 105 -10.91 -30.62 3.00
N PHE A 106 -9.63 -30.31 2.78
CA PHE A 106 -8.60 -31.31 2.51
C PHE A 106 -8.30 -32.17 3.75
N GLN A 107 -8.24 -31.58 4.95
CA GLN A 107 -8.10 -32.33 6.20
C GLN A 107 -9.26 -33.30 6.44
N ARG A 108 -10.47 -32.97 6.01
CA ARG A 108 -11.63 -33.90 6.08
C ARG A 108 -11.51 -35.07 5.10
N MET A 109 -10.69 -34.97 4.07
CA MET A 109 -10.44 -36.03 3.08
C MET A 109 -9.28 -36.96 3.47
N ASP A 110 -8.77 -36.92 4.71
CA ASP A 110 -7.71 -37.81 5.17
C ASP A 110 -8.10 -39.30 4.98
N ALA A 111 -7.13 -40.11 4.55
CA ALA A 111 -7.30 -41.44 3.97
C ALA A 111 -8.00 -42.45 4.90
N SER A 112 -8.07 -42.15 6.20
CA SER A 112 -8.76 -42.91 7.23
C SER A 112 -10.30 -42.84 7.15
N ASN A 113 -10.87 -41.94 6.34
CA ASN A 113 -12.33 -41.86 6.09
C ASN A 113 -12.74 -42.35 4.68
N LEU A 114 -11.81 -42.89 3.89
CA LEU A 114 -12.12 -43.42 2.57
C LEU A 114 -12.87 -44.77 2.71
N PRO A 115 -13.98 -45.00 2.00
CA PRO A 115 -14.66 -46.30 2.01
C PRO A 115 -13.65 -47.41 1.68
N THR A 116 -13.65 -48.47 2.48
CA THR A 116 -12.71 -49.61 2.39
C THR A 116 -12.68 -50.27 1.00
N GLU A 117 -13.75 -50.13 0.22
CA GLU A 117 -13.90 -50.53 -1.19
C GLU A 117 -12.87 -49.88 -2.16
N ILE A 118 -12.45 -48.64 -1.87
CA ILE A 118 -11.48 -47.92 -2.72
C ILE A 118 -10.05 -48.31 -2.34
N LEU A 119 -9.80 -48.58 -1.06
CA LEU A 119 -8.51 -49.09 -0.58
C LEU A 119 -8.26 -50.52 -1.06
N SER A 120 -9.30 -51.35 -1.16
CA SER A 120 -9.20 -52.74 -1.61
C SER A 120 -8.98 -52.88 -3.12
N SER A 121 -9.40 -51.90 -3.93
CA SER A 121 -9.27 -51.93 -5.40
C SER A 121 -7.89 -51.48 -5.89
N ALA A 122 -7.16 -50.67 -5.11
CA ALA A 122 -5.80 -50.22 -5.45
C ALA A 122 -4.74 -51.34 -5.35
N SER A 123 -4.96 -52.35 -4.51
CA SER A 123 -4.08 -53.53 -4.38
C SER A 123 -4.23 -54.55 -5.50
N THR A 124 -5.12 -54.30 -6.48
CA THR A 124 -5.43 -55.22 -7.58
C THR A 124 -4.69 -54.93 -8.88
N LEU A 125 -3.71 -54.01 -8.92
CA LEU A 125 -2.85 -53.85 -10.10
C LEU A 125 -1.76 -54.93 -10.10
N PRO A 126 -1.83 -55.95 -10.98
CA PRO A 126 -0.73 -56.88 -11.16
C PRO A 126 0.20 -56.28 -12.21
N PHE A 127 1.42 -55.91 -11.82
CA PHE A 127 2.65 -55.95 -12.64
C PHE A 127 3.64 -54.84 -12.24
N LEU A 128 4.46 -55.12 -11.22
CA LEU A 128 5.90 -55.12 -11.36
C LEU A 128 6.49 -55.81 -10.13
N SER A 129 6.98 -57.01 -10.40
CA SER A 129 7.66 -57.91 -9.48
C SER A 129 8.76 -57.20 -8.68
N HIS A 130 8.82 -57.52 -7.39
CA HIS A 130 9.98 -57.30 -6.54
C HIS A 130 11.26 -57.79 -7.24
N SER A 131 12.20 -56.90 -7.50
CA SER A 131 13.61 -57.26 -7.61
C SER A 131 14.32 -56.75 -6.37
N ALA A 132 14.75 -57.69 -5.53
CA ALA A 132 15.74 -57.47 -4.48
C ALA A 132 17.05 -56.95 -5.09
N GLY A 133 17.73 -56.02 -4.40
CA GLY A 133 19.10 -55.64 -4.75
C GLY A 133 19.57 -54.31 -4.15
N SER A 134 20.30 -54.39 -3.04
CA SER A 134 21.40 -53.52 -2.60
C SER A 134 21.23 -52.00 -2.52
N ALA A 135 21.27 -51.46 -1.30
CA ALA A 135 22.38 -50.60 -0.85
C ALA A 135 22.27 -50.31 0.66
N LEU A 136 23.23 -50.84 1.42
CA LEU A 136 23.62 -50.31 2.72
C LEU A 136 24.18 -48.90 2.53
N ILE A 137 23.87 -47.98 3.46
CA ILE A 137 24.79 -47.04 4.16
C ILE A 137 23.96 -45.98 4.89
N GLY A 138 24.38 -45.67 6.12
CA GLY A 138 23.69 -44.88 7.15
C GLY A 138 23.21 -43.51 6.67
N LYS A 139 22.12 -42.93 7.21
CA LYS A 139 21.92 -42.57 8.62
C LYS A 139 23.23 -42.06 9.26
N GLU A 140 23.63 -40.86 8.89
CA GLU A 140 24.20 -39.80 9.74
C GLU A 140 24.60 -38.60 8.87
N MET A 141 23.64 -37.72 8.53
CA MET A 141 23.98 -36.39 7.97
C MET A 141 22.82 -35.38 8.09
N TRP A 142 22.26 -35.20 9.29
CA TRP A 142 21.33 -34.08 9.57
C TRP A 142 21.48 -33.45 10.95
N ASP A 143 22.61 -33.63 11.65
CA ASP A 143 22.85 -33.02 12.98
C ASP A 143 24.03 -32.03 13.00
N VAL A 144 24.32 -31.35 11.88
CA VAL A 144 25.23 -30.18 11.89
C VAL A 144 24.70 -29.09 10.96
N ALA A 145 23.65 -28.41 11.41
CA ALA A 145 23.26 -27.11 10.86
C ALA A 145 22.55 -26.26 11.92
N GLU A 146 23.05 -26.25 13.15
CA GLU A 146 22.68 -25.22 14.13
C GLU A 146 23.86 -24.93 15.06
N LYS A 147 24.79 -24.11 14.56
CA LYS A 147 25.62 -23.23 15.37
C LYS A 147 26.09 -22.04 14.56
#